data_AF-A0A8T5TRE7-F1
#
_entry.id   AF-A0A8T5TRE7-F1
#
_cell.length_a   1.000
_cell.length_b   1.000
_cell.length_c   1.000
_cell.angle_alpha   90.00
_cell.angle_beta   90.00
_cell.angle_gamma   90.00
#
_symmetry.space_group_name_H-M   'P 1'
#
loop_
_entity.id
_entity.type
_entity.pdbx_description
1 polymer ?
#
loop_
_entity_poly.entity_id
_entity_poly.type
_entity_poly.pdbx_seq_one_letter_code
_entity_poly.pdbx_strand_id
1 'polypeptide(L)' 'MVTKKKGDIIIRVRACNKCKEYISIDVEDLTRQEMVQEFDGAHRNHTVVTVNLEEVEKDFKNVEDQIRSAFIEI' A
#
# COMPACT_ATOMS: atom_id res chain seq x y z
N MET A 1 -6.49 20.91 4.06
CA MET A 1 -7.75 20.86 3.27
C MET A 1 -7.45 20.06 2.02
N VAL A 2 -7.71 18.75 2.01
CA VAL A 2 -7.42 17.91 0.83
C VAL A 2 -8.53 18.13 -0.18
N THR A 3 -8.19 18.73 -1.30
CA THR A 3 -9.11 19.15 -2.35
C THR A 3 -9.83 17.95 -2.94
N LYS A 4 -11.13 17.82 -2.62
CA LYS A 4 -12.06 16.99 -3.39
C LYS A 4 -12.25 17.62 -4.77
N LYS A 5 -11.58 17.08 -5.80
CA LYS A 5 -12.08 17.16 -7.17
C LYS A 5 -12.77 15.84 -7.50
N LYS A 6 -14.02 15.94 -7.92
CA LYS A 6 -14.80 14.84 -8.50
C LYS A 6 -14.23 14.56 -9.89
N GLY A 7 -13.15 13.80 -9.91
CA GLY A 7 -12.42 13.25 -11.04
C GLY A 7 -11.60 12.10 -10.46
N ASP A 8 -11.63 10.93 -11.09
CA ASP A 8 -11.09 9.66 -10.62
C ASP A 8 -9.92 9.82 -9.64
N ILE A 9 -10.15 9.51 -8.37
CA ILE A 9 -9.11 9.54 -7.34
C ILE A 9 -8.22 8.33 -7.62
N ILE A 10 -7.12 8.55 -8.34
CA ILE A 10 -6.15 7.51 -8.64
C ILE A 10 -5.35 7.22 -7.37
N ILE A 11 -5.77 6.19 -6.63
CA ILE A 11 -5.03 5.68 -5.47
C ILE A 11 -3.95 4.73 -5.99
N ARG A 12 -2.69 5.07 -5.76
CA ARG A 12 -1.55 4.20 -6.10
C ARG A 12 -1.25 3.27 -4.93
N VAL A 13 -0.95 2.02 -5.24
CA VAL A 13 -0.61 0.99 -4.26
C VAL A 13 0.65 0.24 -4.67
N ARG A 14 1.40 -0.25 -3.69
CA ARG A 14 2.42 -1.29 -3.91
C ARG A 14 1.72 -2.63 -3.80
N ALA A 15 1.83 -3.46 -4.83
CA ALA A 15 1.23 -4.78 -4.87
C ALA A 15 2.28 -5.85 -5.11
N CYS A 16 2.29 -6.89 -4.28
CA CYS A 16 3.13 -8.06 -4.45
C CYS A 16 2.38 -9.14 -5.23
N ASN A 17 2.84 -9.46 -6.44
CA ASN A 17 2.16 -10.44 -7.28
C ASN A 17 2.23 -11.88 -6.72
N LYS A 18 3.26 -12.19 -5.93
CA LYS A 18 3.46 -13.53 -5.35
C LYS A 18 2.56 -13.76 -4.12
N CYS A 19 2.50 -12.79 -3.22
CA CYS A 19 1.68 -12.89 -2.00
C CYS A 19 0.21 -12.55 -2.23
N LYS A 20 -0.09 -11.88 -3.36
CA LYS A 20 -1.41 -11.28 -3.61
C LYS A 20 -1.80 -10.31 -2.51
N GLU A 21 -0.86 -9.45 -2.13
CA GLU A 21 -1.01 -8.47 -1.06
C GLU A 21 -0.68 -7.07 -1.58
N TYR A 22 -1.33 -6.05 -1.04
CA TYR A 22 -1.08 -4.66 -1.40
C TYR A 22 -1.14 -3.70 -0.20
N ILE A 23 -0.45 -2.56 -0.36
CA ILE A 23 -0.47 -1.43 0.57
C ILE A 23 -0.61 -0.10 -0.17
N SER A 24 -1.37 0.83 0.42
CA SER A 24 -1.53 2.21 -0.08
C SER A 24 -0.21 2.96 -0.10
N ILE A 25 0.05 3.69 -1.18
CA ILE A 25 1.13 4.67 -1.22
C ILE A 25 0.53 6.05 -0.98
N ASP A 26 1.00 6.71 0.08
CA ASP A 26 0.71 8.11 0.33
C ASP A 26 2.02 8.84 0.54
N VAL A 27 2.28 9.83 -0.31
CA VAL A 27 3.52 10.60 -0.27
C VAL A 27 3.51 11.70 0.78
N GLU A 28 2.33 12.11 1.26
CA GLU A 28 2.19 13.19 2.25
C GLU A 28 2.23 12.65 3.69
N ASP A 29 1.95 11.36 3.89
CA ASP A 29 1.96 10.69 5.19
C ASP A 29 3.25 9.89 5.43
N LEU A 30 4.12 10.40 6.30
CA LEU A 30 5.38 9.76 6.67
C LEU A 30 5.19 8.35 7.26
N THR A 31 4.12 8.15 8.05
CA THR A 31 3.79 6.83 8.62
C THR A 31 3.55 5.82 7.51
N ARG A 32 2.83 6.24 6.46
CA ARG A 32 2.59 5.39 5.30
C ARG A 32 3.86 5.11 4.50
N GLN A 33 4.80 6.05 4.44
CA GLN A 33 6.10 5.78 3.83
C GLN A 33 6.89 4.70 4.60
N GLU A 34 6.86 4.73 5.93
CA GLU A 34 7.49 3.70 6.77
C GLU A 34 6.82 2.33 6.59
N MET A 35 5.49 2.29 6.57
CA MET A 35 4.74 1.04 6.31
C MET A 35 5.02 0.47 4.91
N VAL A 36 5.18 1.34 3.89
CA VAL A 36 5.58 0.92 2.55
C VAL A 36 7.01 0.34 2.55
N GLN A 37 7.94 0.94 3.28
CA GLN A 37 9.30 0.40 3.41
C GLN A 37 9.31 -0.97 4.09
N GLU A 38 8.49 -1.15 5.14
CA GLU A 38 8.36 -2.44 5.81
C GLU A 38 7.73 -3.50 4.89
N PHE A 39 6.68 -3.11 4.15
CA PHE A 39 6.10 -3.96 3.11
C PHE A 39 7.16 -4.39 2.09
N ASP A 40 7.93 -3.45 1.54
CA ASP A 40 8.99 -3.74 0.58
C ASP A 40 10.12 -4.60 1.21
N GLY A 41 10.40 -4.42 2.51
CA GLY A 41 11.35 -5.24 3.27
C GLY A 41 10.89 -6.70 3.41
N ALA A 42 9.64 -6.92 3.82
CA ALA A 42 9.03 -8.24 3.91
C ALA A 42 8.93 -8.93 2.55
N HIS A 43 8.80 -8.14 1.48
CA HIS A 43 8.65 -8.60 0.10
C HIS A 43 9.93 -8.48 -0.75
N ARG A 44 11.11 -8.30 -0.13
CA ARG A 44 12.38 -8.00 -0.82
C ARG A 44 12.76 -8.97 -1.95
N ASN A 45 12.31 -10.23 -1.87
CA ASN A 45 12.58 -11.27 -2.86
C ASN A 45 11.39 -11.55 -3.80
N HIS A 46 10.34 -10.74 -3.74
CA HIS A 46 9.11 -10.91 -4.51
C HIS A 46 8.99 -9.79 -5.55
N THR A 47 8.26 -10.06 -6.63
CA THR A 47 7.94 -9.04 -7.62
C THR A 47 6.86 -8.10 -7.06
N VAL A 48 7.29 -6.93 -6.59
CA VAL A 48 6.42 -5.84 -6.16
C VAL A 48 6.32 -4.78 -7.25
N VAL A 49 5.10 -4.42 -7.61
CA VAL A 49 4.80 -3.42 -8.65
C VAL A 49 3.95 -2.30 -8.07
N THR A 50 4.06 -1.11 -8.66
CA THR A 50 3.18 0.01 -8.34
C THR A 50 2.07 0.07 -9.37
N VAL A 51 0.83 -0.06 -8.91
CA VAL A 51 -0.38 -0.13 -9.76
C VAL A 51 -1.49 0.72 -9.14
N ASN A 52 -2.59 0.91 -9.86
CA ASN A 52 -3.77 1.55 -9.29
C ASN A 52 -4.52 0.56 -8.39
N LEU A 53 -5.11 1.06 -7.31
CA LEU A 53 -5.92 0.24 -6.40
C LEU A 53 -7.00 -0.54 -7.15
N GLU A 54 -7.64 0.09 -8.12
CA GLU A 54 -8.72 -0.47 -8.94
C GLU A 54 -8.31 -1.72 -9.73
N GLU A 55 -7.02 -1.87 -10.03
CA GLU A 55 -6.47 -3.01 -10.77
C GLU A 55 -6.25 -4.24 -9.88
N VAL A 56 -6.16 -4.05 -8.56
CA VAL A 56 -5.77 -5.11 -7.61
C VAL A 56 -6.74 -5.33 -6.46
N GLU A 57 -7.66 -4.39 -6.20
CA GLU A 57 -8.59 -4.46 -5.06
C GLU A 57 -9.45 -5.73 -5.03
N LYS A 58 -9.68 -6.35 -6.21
CA LYS A 58 -10.49 -7.56 -6.37
C LYS A 58 -9.70 -8.85 -6.11
N ASP A 59 -8.40 -8.84 -6.39
CA ASP A 59 -7.56 -10.03 -6.45
C ASP A 59 -6.48 -10.07 -5.35
N PHE A 60 -6.26 -8.96 -4.65
CA PHE A 60 -5.20 -8.81 -3.67
C PHE A 60 -5.79 -8.41 -2.31
N LYS A 61 -5.13 -8.86 -1.23
CA LYS A 61 -5.49 -8.52 0.15
C LYS A 61 -4.82 -7.21 0.58
N ASN A 62 -5.59 -6.32 1.19
CA ASN A 62 -5.03 -5.14 1.86
C ASN A 62 -4.29 -5.58 3.13
N VAL A 63 -3.02 -5.21 3.26
CA VAL A 63 -2.21 -5.53 4.44
C VAL A 63 -1.86 -4.32 5.30
N GLU A 64 -2.44 -3.16 5.01
CA GLU A 64 -2.20 -1.91 5.74
C GLU A 64 -2.48 -2.09 7.24
N ASP A 65 -3.59 -2.72 7.62
CA ASP A 65 -3.96 -2.93 9.03
C ASP A 65 -3.02 -3.91 9.77
N GLN A 66 -2.48 -4.90 9.04
CA GLN A 66 -1.53 -5.87 9.60
C GLN A 66 -0.18 -5.20 9.89
N ILE A 67 0.30 -4.37 8.95
CA ILE A 67 1.55 -3.62 9.12
C ILE A 67 1.37 -2.52 10.18
N ARG A 68 0.23 -1.83 10.18
CA ARG A 68 -0.09 -0.83 11.20
C ARG A 68 -0.11 -1.41 12.62
N SER A 69 -0.61 -2.63 12.77
CA SER A 69 -0.60 -3.33 14.06
C SER A 69 0.81 -3.66 14.53
N ALA A 70 1.72 -4.02 13.60
CA ALA A 70 3.13 -4.25 13.92
C ALA A 70 3.86 -2.98 14.38
N PHE A 71 3.43 -1.80 13.94
CA PHE A 71 3.99 -0.51 14.36
C PHE A 71 3.52 -0.03 15.75
N ILE A 72 2.39 -0.52 16.28
CA ILE A 72 1.83 -0.07 17.57
C ILE A 72 2.45 -0.83 18.77
N GLU A 73 3.19 -1.91 18.54
CA GLU A 73 3.79 -2.73 19.60
C GLU A 73 5.18 -2.26 20.11
N ILE A 74 5.60 -1.03 19.82
CA ILE A 74 6.89 -0.45 20.28
C ILE A 74 6.66 0.68 21.30
#